data_AF-A0A661SKY8-F1
#
_entry.id   AF-A0A661SKY8-F1
#
_cell.length_a   1.000
_cell.length_b   1.000
_cell.length_c   1.000
_cell.angle_alpha   90.00
_cell.angle_beta   90.00
_cell.angle_gamma   90.00
#
_symmetry.space_group_name_H-M   'P 1'
#
loop_
_entity.id
_entity.type
_entity.pdbx_description
1 polymer ?
#
loop_
_entity_poly.entity_id
_entity_poly.type
_entity_poly.pdbx_seq_one_letter_code
_entity_poly.pdbx_strand_id
1 'polypeptide(L)'
;MIEAIFFMLALGSISGTILGIASKVFYVWEDPRIAQVADCLAGANCGGCGYTGCDACAAAIVAGEAPVNACIVGGAASAEKVAAVMGVEVGAAEPLISENTCTGGFRAPEKYYYMGIK
;
A
#
# COMPACT_ATOMS: atom_id res chain seq x y z
N MET A 1 -33.91 -7.04 -34.65
CA MET A 1 -33.92 -7.40 -33.20
C MET A 1 -33.12 -8.67 -32.92
N ILE A 2 -33.39 -9.79 -33.61
CA ILE A 2 -32.67 -11.06 -33.40
C ILE A 2 -31.16 -10.97 -33.67
N GLU A 3 -30.75 -10.25 -34.72
CA GLU A 3 -29.33 -10.06 -35.06
C GLU A 3 -28.53 -9.38 -33.93
N ALA A 4 -29.11 -8.36 -33.29
CA ALA A 4 -28.48 -7.67 -32.17
C ALA A 4 -28.30 -8.58 -30.95
N ILE A 5 -29.24 -9.50 -30.71
CA ILE A 5 -29.16 -10.49 -29.63
C ILE A 5 -27.99 -11.44 -29.88
N PHE A 6 -27.88 -12.00 -31.09
CA PHE A 6 -26.78 -12.90 -31.45
C PHE A 6 -25.43 -12.20 -31.40
N PHE A 7 -25.35 -10.95 -31.84
CA PHE A 7 -24.12 -10.17 -31.79
C PHE A 7 -23.65 -9.95 -30.34
N MET A 8 -24.54 -9.52 -29.46
CA MET A 8 -24.21 -9.30 -28.04
C MET A 8 -23.85 -10.61 -27.32
N LEU A 9 -24.53 -11.72 -27.64
CA LEU A 9 -24.21 -13.03 -27.10
C LEU A 9 -22.81 -13.50 -27.55
N ALA A 10 -22.49 -13.35 -28.84
CA ALA A 10 -21.19 -13.70 -29.38
C ALA A 10 -20.08 -12.85 -28.76
N LEU A 11 -20.27 -11.53 -28.66
CA LEU A 11 -19.31 -10.64 -28.03
C LEU A 11 -19.08 -11.01 -26.56
N GLY A 12 -20.16 -11.17 -25.79
CA GLY A 12 -20.06 -11.52 -24.37
C GLY A 12 -19.39 -12.88 -24.13
N SER A 13 -19.74 -13.89 -24.92
CA SER A 13 -19.13 -15.23 -24.83
C SER A 13 -17.63 -15.22 -25.19
N ILE A 14 -17.25 -14.50 -26.24
CA ILE A 14 -15.85 -14.36 -26.66
C ILE A 14 -15.06 -13.60 -25.58
N SER A 15 -15.55 -12.43 -25.15
CA SER A 15 -14.88 -11.62 -24.13
C SER A 15 -14.76 -12.36 -22.81
N GLY A 16 -15.82 -13.04 -22.36
CA GLY A 16 -15.81 -13.84 -21.14
C GLY A 16 -14.84 -15.01 -21.21
N THR A 17 -14.77 -15.70 -22.35
CA THR A 17 -13.82 -16.81 -22.56
C THR A 17 -12.37 -16.30 -22.53
N ILE A 18 -12.08 -15.20 -23.22
CA ILE A 18 -10.74 -14.60 -23.23
C ILE A 18 -10.32 -14.19 -21.82
N LEU A 19 -11.19 -13.51 -21.06
CA LEU A 19 -10.91 -13.12 -19.68
C LEU A 19 -10.72 -14.33 -18.75
N GLY A 20 -11.53 -15.37 -18.92
CA GLY A 20 -11.41 -16.61 -18.15
C GLY A 20 -10.09 -17.35 -18.41
N ILE A 21 -9.64 -17.39 -19.66
CA ILE A 21 -8.32 -17.94 -20.02
C ILE A 21 -7.22 -17.07 -19.42
N ALA A 22 -7.30 -15.74 -19.59
CA ALA A 22 -6.32 -14.81 -19.06
C ALA A 22 -6.17 -14.92 -17.54
N SER A 23 -7.28 -15.07 -16.79
CA SER A 23 -7.26 -15.25 -15.34
C SER A 23 -6.48 -16.49 -14.89
N LYS A 24 -6.47 -17.57 -15.67
CA LYS A 24 -5.71 -18.79 -15.36
C LYS A 24 -4.28 -18.72 -15.85
N VAL A 25 -4.06 -18.20 -17.06
CA VAL A 25 -2.73 -18.11 -17.68
C VAL A 25 -1.84 -17.11 -16.94
N PHE A 26 -2.40 -15.98 -16.50
CA PHE A 26 -1.70 -14.94 -15.76
C PHE A 26 -1.92 -15.04 -14.25
N TYR A 27 -2.34 -16.20 -13.74
CA TYR A 27 -2.46 -16.41 -12.30
C TYR A 27 -1.06 -16.40 -11.67
N VAL A 28 -0.82 -15.42 -10.81
CA VAL A 28 0.37 -15.34 -9.97
C VAL A 28 -0.04 -15.75 -8.56
N TRP A 29 0.65 -16.73 -7.99
CA TRP A 29 0.41 -17.11 -6.60
C TRP A 29 0.91 -15.99 -5.68
N GLU A 30 0.06 -15.61 -4.74
CA GLU A 30 0.35 -14.59 -3.73
C GLU A 30 0.08 -15.17 -2.34
N ASP A 31 0.96 -14.89 -1.38
CA ASP A 31 0.80 -15.37 -0.02
C ASP A 31 -0.46 -14.72 0.60
N PRO A 32 -1.45 -15.51 1.09
CA PRO A 32 -2.70 -14.98 1.61
C PRO A 32 -2.50 -14.06 2.83
N ARG A 33 -1.36 -14.15 3.51
CA ARG A 33 -1.01 -13.26 4.62
C ARG A 33 -0.80 -11.82 4.15
N ILE A 34 -0.42 -11.59 2.90
CA ILE A 34 -0.20 -10.22 2.36
C ILE A 34 -1.51 -9.43 2.41
N ALA A 35 -2.61 -10.02 1.91
CA ALA A 35 -3.93 -9.41 1.96
C ALA A 35 -4.40 -9.19 3.41
N GLN A 36 -4.20 -10.18 4.29
CA GLN A 36 -4.57 -10.07 5.71
C GLN A 36 -3.80 -8.95 6.42
N VAL A 37 -2.49 -8.83 6.16
CA VAL A 37 -1.66 -7.75 6.71
C VAL A 37 -2.09 -6.41 6.12
N ALA A 38 -2.32 -6.32 4.82
CA ALA A 38 -2.76 -5.09 4.14
C ALA A 38 -4.07 -4.54 4.72
N ASP A 39 -5.05 -5.41 4.99
CA ASP A 39 -6.33 -5.06 5.64
C ASP A 39 -6.15 -4.54 7.08
N CYS A 40 -5.04 -4.88 7.73
CA CYS A 40 -4.70 -4.38 9.06
C CYS A 40 -4.01 -3.02 9.03
N LEU A 41 -3.49 -2.58 7.87
CA LEU A 41 -2.82 -1.29 7.71
C LEU A 41 -3.83 -0.14 7.56
N ALA A 42 -3.34 1.11 7.59
CA ALA A 42 -4.20 2.29 7.43
C ALA A 42 -4.82 2.46 6.02
N GLY A 43 -4.37 1.69 5.02
CA GLY A 43 -4.87 1.78 3.63
C GLY A 43 -4.61 3.13 2.92
N ALA A 44 -3.85 4.04 3.53
CA ALA A 44 -3.71 5.42 3.06
C ALA A 44 -2.70 5.61 1.92
N ASN A 45 -1.88 4.60 1.58
CA ASN A 45 -0.84 4.69 0.55
C ASN A 45 0.07 5.95 0.66
N CYS A 46 0.35 6.38 1.89
CA CYS A 46 1.02 7.65 2.17
C CYS A 46 2.55 7.60 2.07
N GLY A 47 3.16 6.41 1.96
CA GLY A 47 4.61 6.24 1.91
C GLY A 47 5.37 6.55 3.21
N GLY A 48 4.68 6.85 4.32
CA GLY A 48 5.33 7.19 5.60
C GLY A 48 6.21 6.07 6.17
N CYS A 49 5.91 4.82 5.82
CA CYS A 49 6.70 3.64 6.19
C CYS A 49 7.90 3.37 5.26
N GLY A 50 8.12 4.20 4.22
CA GLY A 50 9.22 4.02 3.26
C GLY A 50 8.93 3.08 2.09
N TYR A 51 7.71 2.50 2.01
CA TYR A 51 7.27 1.63 0.91
C TYR A 51 6.34 2.38 -0.06
N THR A 52 6.29 1.92 -1.32
CA THR A 52 5.52 2.56 -2.41
C THR A 52 4.00 2.52 -2.22
N GLY A 53 3.50 1.68 -1.32
CA GLY A 53 2.08 1.53 -0.99
C GLY A 53 1.85 0.60 0.19
N CYS A 54 0.60 0.49 0.63
CA CYS A 54 0.21 -0.40 1.74
C CYS A 54 0.44 -1.87 1.38
N ASP A 55 0.13 -2.30 0.16
CA ASP A 55 0.35 -3.67 -0.29
C ASP A 55 1.85 -4.02 -0.35
N ALA A 56 2.67 -3.08 -0.82
CA ALA A 56 4.13 -3.24 -0.83
C ALA A 56 4.70 -3.33 0.60
N CYS A 57 4.17 -2.54 1.53
CA CYS A 57 4.52 -2.63 2.94
C CYS A 57 4.09 -3.98 3.55
N ALA A 58 2.87 -4.43 3.25
CA ALA A 58 2.36 -5.72 3.72
C ALA A 58 3.19 -6.90 3.18
N ALA A 59 3.53 -6.87 1.89
CA ALA A 59 4.42 -7.85 1.28
C ALA A 59 5.80 -7.89 1.95
N ALA A 60 6.38 -6.71 2.23
CA ALA A 60 7.66 -6.62 2.94
C ALA A 60 7.58 -7.14 4.39
N ILE A 61 6.47 -6.91 5.10
CA ILE A 61 6.24 -7.46 6.45
C ILE A 61 6.16 -9.00 6.37
N VAL A 62 5.39 -9.54 5.42
CA VAL A 62 5.24 -11.00 5.24
C VAL A 62 6.57 -11.66 4.84
N ALA A 63 7.39 -10.97 4.05
CA ALA A 63 8.74 -11.40 3.69
C ALA A 63 9.77 -11.28 4.84
N GLY A 64 9.41 -10.60 5.94
CA GLY A 64 10.33 -10.34 7.06
C GLY A 64 11.33 -9.21 6.82
N GLU A 65 11.14 -8.42 5.77
CA GLU A 65 11.98 -7.26 5.40
C GLU A 65 11.55 -5.98 6.12
N ALA A 66 10.31 -5.92 6.60
CA ALA A 66 9.75 -4.82 7.36
C ALA A 66 9.28 -5.29 8.75
N PRO A 67 9.38 -4.44 9.80
CA PRO A 67 8.85 -4.78 11.11
C PRO A 67 7.31 -4.72 11.11
N VAL A 68 6.65 -5.50 11.99
CA VAL A 68 5.18 -5.54 12.10
C VAL A 68 4.54 -4.20 12.51
N ASN A 69 5.33 -3.29 13.08
CA ASN A 69 4.93 -1.95 13.45
C ASN A 69 5.25 -0.89 12.37
N ALA A 70 5.58 -1.29 11.14
CA ALA A 70 6.00 -0.36 10.08
C ALA A 70 4.96 0.72 9.75
N CYS A 71 3.66 0.46 9.95
CA CYS A 71 2.61 1.43 9.63
C CYS A 71 2.47 2.51 10.71
N ILE A 72 3.19 3.61 10.53
CA ILE A 72 3.17 4.77 11.43
C ILE A 72 1.76 5.37 11.57
N VAL A 73 0.99 5.43 10.48
CA VAL A 73 -0.37 5.99 10.46
C VAL A 73 -1.37 5.10 11.20
N GLY A 74 -1.21 3.78 11.09
CA GLY A 74 -2.06 2.81 11.78
C GLY A 74 -1.71 2.67 13.27
N GLY A 75 -0.50 3.04 13.67
CA GLY A 75 -0.03 3.04 15.05
C GLY A 75 -0.08 1.66 15.71
N ALA A 76 -0.15 1.66 17.05
CA ALA A 76 -0.16 0.44 17.86
C ALA A 76 -1.32 -0.52 17.50
N ALA A 77 -2.52 0.01 17.25
CA ALA A 77 -3.68 -0.81 16.91
C ALA A 77 -3.51 -1.58 15.59
N SER A 78 -2.82 -0.99 14.59
CA SER A 78 -2.46 -1.70 13.36
C SER A 78 -1.37 -2.73 13.62
N ALA A 79 -0.33 -2.36 14.38
CA ALA A 79 0.78 -3.23 14.72
C ALA A 79 0.32 -4.50 15.47
N GLU A 80 -0.61 -4.38 16.40
CA GLU A 80 -1.21 -5.52 17.13
C GLU A 80 -1.92 -6.51 16.20
N LYS A 81 -2.72 -6.00 15.27
CA LYS A 81 -3.44 -6.84 14.31
C LYS A 81 -2.48 -7.54 13.34
N VAL A 82 -1.48 -6.80 12.83
CA VAL A 82 -0.46 -7.34 11.94
C VAL A 82 0.36 -8.43 12.65
N ALA A 83 0.74 -8.20 13.90
CA ALA A 83 1.49 -9.17 14.70
C ALA A 83 0.69 -10.45 14.97
N ALA A 84 -0.63 -10.33 15.20
CA ALA A 84 -1.52 -11.48 15.32
C ALA A 84 -1.57 -12.33 14.04
N VAL A 85 -1.58 -11.68 12.85
CA VAL A 85 -1.50 -12.37 11.55
C VAL A 85 -0.14 -13.03 11.35
N MET A 86 0.94 -12.36 11.76
CA MET A 86 2.32 -12.83 11.59
C MET A 86 2.76 -13.84 12.66
N GLY A 87 1.99 -14.00 13.74
CA GLY A 87 2.31 -14.91 14.84
C GLY A 87 3.52 -14.46 15.67
N VAL A 88 3.78 -13.16 15.76
CA VAL A 88 4.91 -12.57 16.50
C VAL A 88 4.42 -11.66 17.62
N GLU A 89 5.25 -11.47 18.65
CA GLU A 89 4.98 -10.50 19.71
C GLU A 89 5.16 -9.06 19.20
N VAL A 90 4.27 -8.15 19.59
CA VAL A 90 4.29 -6.75 19.17
C VAL A 90 5.39 -6.01 19.93
N GLY A 91 6.46 -5.63 19.23
CA GLY A 91 7.33 -4.55 19.71
C GLY A 91 6.60 -3.21 19.67
N ALA A 92 6.86 -2.32 20.64
CA ALA A 92 6.22 -1.00 20.68
C ALA A 92 6.35 -0.27 19.32
N ALA A 93 5.22 0.16 18.77
CA ALA A 93 5.16 0.98 17.57
C ALA A 93 5.41 2.44 17.94
N GLU A 94 6.67 2.82 18.14
CA GLU A 94 7.00 4.23 18.37
C GLU A 94 7.12 4.98 17.04
N PRO A 95 6.42 6.11 16.88
CA PRO A 95 6.59 6.94 15.70
C PRO A 95 8.02 7.49 15.67
N LEU A 96 8.70 7.31 14.54
CA LEU A 96 9.97 7.98 14.29
C LEU A 96 9.71 9.49 14.28
N ILE A 97 10.30 10.21 15.23
CA ILE A 97 10.26 11.66 15.26
C ILE A 97 11.34 12.16 14.30
N SER A 98 10.94 12.84 13.24
CA SER A 98 11.87 13.56 12.39
C SER A 98 12.37 14.79 13.15
N GLU A 99 13.50 14.67 13.83
CA GLU A 99 14.22 15.83 14.34
C GLU A 99 14.98 16.51 13.19
N ASN A 100 14.61 17.75 12.89
CA ASN A 100 15.42 18.58 12.00
C ASN A 100 16.66 19.07 12.77
N THR A 101 17.82 18.53 12.45
CA THR A 101 19.10 19.13 12.87
C THR A 101 19.32 20.53 12.28
N CYS A 102 18.47 20.96 11.35
CA CYS A 102 18.41 22.34 10.86
C CYS A 102 17.95 23.30 11.96
N THR A 103 18.90 23.83 12.71
CA THR A 103 18.74 24.99 13.62
C THR A 103 18.44 26.33 12.92
N GLY A 104 18.14 26.34 11.62
CA GLY A 104 17.96 27.57 10.82
C GLY A 104 19.26 28.36 10.60
N GLY A 105 19.14 29.65 10.26
CA GLY A 105 20.26 30.59 10.05
C GLY A 105 20.64 30.82 8.58
N PHE A 106 21.72 31.59 8.36
CA PHE A 106 22.18 32.02 7.03
C PHE A 106 23.00 30.95 6.27
N ARG A 107 22.61 29.68 6.38
CA ARG A 107 23.31 28.53 5.76
C ARG A 107 22.93 28.29 4.29
N ALA A 108 21.92 29.01 3.80
CA ALA A 108 21.49 28.96 2.41
C ALA A 108 21.30 30.40 1.90
N PRO A 109 21.70 30.69 0.64
CA PRO A 109 21.45 31.99 0.03
C PRO A 109 19.95 32.21 -0.20
N GLU A 110 19.47 33.41 0.12
CA GLU A 110 18.10 33.83 -0.16
C GLU A 110 17.88 33.88 -1.68
N LYS A 111 17.01 32.99 -2.21
CA LYS A 111 16.70 32.94 -3.65
C LYS A 111 15.61 33.93 -4.07
N TYR A 112 14.70 34.30 -3.18
CA TYR A 112 13.57 35.18 -3.48
C TYR A 112 12.96 35.76 -2.21
N TYR A 113 12.44 36.98 -2.32
CA TYR A 113 11.64 37.63 -1.28
C TYR A 113 10.16 37.38 -1.58
N TYR A 114 9.54 36.43 -0.86
CA TYR A 114 8.13 36.11 -1.08
C TYR A 114 7.23 37.16 -0.41
N MET A 115 6.49 37.93 -1.22
CA MET A 115 5.60 39.00 -0.76
C MET A 115 4.15 38.54 -0.51
N GLY A 116 3.87 37.24 -0.55
CA GLY A 116 2.51 36.71 -0.43
C GLY A 116 1.68 36.87 -1.71
N ILE A 117 0.48 36.29 -1.70
CA ILE A 117 -0.57 36.56 -2.70
C ILE A 117 -1.38 37.74 -2.16
N LYS A 118 -1.52 38.81 -2.97
CA LYS A 118 -2.37 39.96 -2.63
C LYS A 118 -3.85 39.61 -2.68
#